data_AF-A0A226QRX5-F1
#
_entry.id   AF-A0A226QRX5-F1
#
_cell.length_a   1.000
_cell.length_b   1.000
_cell.length_c   1.000
_cell.angle_alpha   90.00
_cell.angle_beta   90.00
_cell.angle_gamma   90.00
#
_symmetry.space_group_name_H-M   'P 1'
#
loop_
_entity.id
_entity.type
_entity.pdbx_description
1 polymer ?
#
loop_
_entity_poly.entity_id
_entity_poly.type
_entity_poly.pdbx_seq_one_letter_code
_entity_poly.pdbx_strand_id
1 'polypeptide(L)'
;MELVTYYIENVLPHIERQRVMNCVRPKYRLIADQWKEFHESQASSVVCIGGRQVGKTHNLLLRAILQNDLNAIIISNIPRYLLLHFLSMLDSSIQINYVKEQEHWVALRLFGRVFHFIHPRRIRRGMRFDPCAVYYDEPELYDNELSNIRYILAPFCRQEIAVGSICKPESTYFKKWYEEAEKKIRIYYEI
;
A
#
# COMPACT_ATOMS: atom_id res chain seq x y z
N MET A 1 -5.22 22.07 2.95
CA MET A 1 -3.77 22.11 2.71
C MET A 1 -2.96 22.13 4.01
N GLU A 2 -3.62 22.25 5.18
CA GLU A 2 -2.93 22.51 6.45
C GLU A 2 -2.69 21.27 7.31
N LEU A 3 -3.45 20.18 7.20
CA LEU A 3 -3.38 19.06 8.18
C LEU A 3 -2.16 18.13 8.02
N VAL A 4 -1.74 17.85 6.79
CA VAL A 4 -0.59 16.96 6.50
C VAL A 4 0.72 17.71 6.74
N THR A 5 0.81 18.94 6.24
CA THR A 5 1.90 19.87 6.56
C THR A 5 1.97 20.13 8.06
N TYR A 6 0.85 20.34 8.75
CA TYR A 6 0.83 20.47 10.21
C TYR A 6 1.37 19.23 10.92
N TYR A 7 0.98 18.01 10.50
CA TYR A 7 1.53 16.79 11.09
C TYR A 7 3.03 16.62 10.79
N ILE A 8 3.46 16.92 9.57
CA ILE A 8 4.86 16.82 9.17
C ILE A 8 5.71 17.89 9.86
N GLU A 9 5.22 19.11 10.02
CA GLU A 9 5.95 20.24 10.57
C GLU A 9 5.81 20.41 12.09
N ASN A 10 4.79 19.81 12.73
CA ASN A 10 4.56 19.95 14.17
C ASN A 10 4.61 18.62 14.94
N VAL A 11 4.55 17.48 14.27
CA VAL A 11 4.66 16.15 14.93
C VAL A 11 6.01 15.47 14.65
N LEU A 12 6.63 15.69 13.48
CA LEU A 12 7.95 15.10 13.14
C LEU A 12 9.21 15.84 13.65
N PRO A 13 9.24 17.17 13.95
CA PRO A 13 10.49 17.82 14.35
C PRO A 13 11.03 17.41 15.72
N HIS A 14 10.26 16.68 16.54
CA HIS A 14 10.74 16.15 17.82
C HIS A 14 11.62 14.89 17.67
N ILE A 15 11.93 14.46 16.44
CA ILE A 15 12.86 13.37 16.13
C ILE A 15 14.18 13.99 15.66
N GLU A 16 14.90 14.68 16.56
CA GLU A 16 16.25 15.15 16.27
C GLU A 16 17.28 14.02 16.38
N ARG A 17 17.96 13.78 15.24
CA ARG A 17 19.34 13.30 15.09
C ARG A 17 19.90 12.40 16.19
N GLN A 18 19.55 11.11 16.18
CA GLN A 18 20.41 10.09 16.79
C GLN A 18 20.57 8.87 15.88
N ARG A 19 21.84 8.55 15.58
CA ARG A 19 22.23 7.28 14.96
C ARG A 19 21.87 6.15 15.92
N VAL A 20 20.85 5.36 15.59
CA VAL A 20 20.68 4.03 16.17
C VAL A 20 20.18 3.08 15.07
N MET A 21 21.05 2.16 14.66
CA MET A 21 20.61 0.89 14.10
C MET A 21 19.94 0.11 15.23
N ASN A 22 18.67 -0.26 15.09
CA ASN A 22 18.15 -1.61 15.38
C ASN A 22 16.61 -1.67 15.30
N CYS A 23 16.14 -2.72 14.62
CA CYS A 23 14.83 -3.38 14.70
C CYS A 23 13.57 -2.51 14.83
N VAL A 24 12.98 -2.20 13.68
CA VAL A 24 11.61 -1.71 13.53
C VAL A 24 10.63 -2.76 14.04
N ARG A 25 9.74 -2.37 14.96
CA ARG A 25 8.56 -3.16 15.33
C ARG A 25 7.32 -2.34 14.92
N PRO A 26 6.45 -2.84 14.03
CA PRO A 26 5.14 -2.22 13.86
C PRO A 26 4.43 -2.18 15.21
N LYS A 27 3.67 -1.11 15.47
CA LYS A 27 2.91 -0.96 16.73
C LYS A 27 1.97 -2.15 16.98
N TYR A 28 1.55 -2.82 15.91
CA TYR A 28 0.73 -4.02 15.92
C TYR A 28 1.43 -5.15 15.15
N ARG A 29 1.95 -6.16 15.85
CA ARG A 29 2.57 -7.36 15.25
C ARG A 29 1.63 -8.55 15.11
N LEU A 30 0.45 -8.49 15.73
CA LEU A 30 -0.50 -9.60 15.71
C LEU A 30 -1.26 -9.56 14.38
N ILE A 31 -0.75 -10.33 13.42
CA ILE A 31 -1.50 -10.70 12.23
C ILE A 31 -2.53 -11.73 12.66
N ALA A 32 -3.81 -11.39 12.52
CA ALA A 32 -4.88 -12.37 12.75
C ALA A 32 -4.70 -13.55 11.79
N ASP A 33 -4.98 -14.77 12.23
CA ASP A 33 -4.71 -16.00 11.46
C ASP A 33 -5.27 -15.97 10.04
N GLN A 34 -6.47 -15.40 9.86
CA GLN A 34 -7.12 -15.21 8.56
C GLN A 34 -6.29 -14.38 7.54
N TRP A 35 -5.36 -13.54 8.01
CA TRP A 35 -4.48 -12.70 7.18
C TRP A 35 -3.09 -13.30 7.01
N LYS A 36 -2.76 -14.40 7.69
CA LYS A 36 -1.42 -15.00 7.68
C LYS A 36 -0.98 -15.38 6.26
N GLU A 37 -1.85 -16.09 5.54
CA GLU A 37 -1.61 -16.48 4.15
C GLU A 37 -1.36 -15.28 3.23
N PHE A 38 -2.05 -14.16 3.49
CA PHE A 38 -1.81 -12.92 2.76
C PHE A 38 -0.41 -12.41 3.02
N HIS A 39 0.00 -12.22 4.28
CA HIS A 39 1.31 -11.66 4.62
C HIS A 39 2.49 -12.54 4.22
N GLU A 40 2.34 -13.86 4.29
CA GLU A 40 3.44 -14.82 4.04
C GLU A 40 3.66 -15.14 2.56
N SER A 41 2.65 -14.91 1.70
CA SER A 41 2.71 -15.27 0.28
C SER A 41 3.85 -14.57 -0.47
N GLN A 42 4.71 -15.36 -1.12
CA GLN A 42 5.78 -14.87 -2.02
C GLN A 42 5.35 -14.82 -3.50
N ALA A 43 4.09 -15.15 -3.80
CA ALA A 43 3.57 -15.14 -5.16
C ALA A 43 3.73 -13.77 -5.83
N SER A 44 4.00 -13.77 -7.14
CA SER A 44 4.19 -12.55 -7.93
C SER A 44 2.93 -11.69 -8.02
N SER A 45 1.76 -12.31 -7.92
CA SER A 45 0.44 -11.67 -7.96
C SER A 45 -0.43 -12.21 -6.83
N VAL A 46 -0.75 -11.36 -5.86
CA VAL A 46 -1.59 -11.69 -4.70
C VAL A 46 -2.83 -10.81 -4.72
N VAL A 47 -4.02 -11.41 -4.81
CA VAL A 47 -5.28 -10.67 -4.72
C VAL A 47 -6.10 -11.21 -3.57
N CYS A 48 -6.40 -10.33 -2.62
CA CYS A 48 -7.29 -10.61 -1.50
C CYS A 48 -8.62 -9.88 -1.69
N ILE A 49 -9.72 -10.62 -1.55
CA ILE A 49 -11.06 -10.05 -1.50
C ILE A 49 -11.68 -10.27 -0.13
N GLY A 50 -12.50 -9.33 0.32
CA GLY A 50 -13.20 -9.50 1.59
C GLY A 50 -14.30 -8.47 1.81
N GLY A 51 -15.11 -8.71 2.85
CA GLY A 51 -16.23 -7.86 3.22
C GLY A 51 -15.83 -6.45 3.66
N ARG A 52 -16.83 -5.61 3.97
CA ARG A 52 -16.58 -4.31 4.61
C ARG A 52 -16.01 -4.52 6.00
N GLN A 53 -15.14 -3.60 6.44
CA GLN A 53 -14.58 -3.59 7.80
C GLN A 53 -13.73 -4.81 8.20
N VAL A 54 -13.34 -5.70 7.27
CA VAL A 54 -12.46 -6.85 7.56
C VAL A 54 -10.97 -6.50 7.71
N GLY A 55 -10.63 -5.22 7.69
CA GLY A 55 -9.25 -4.75 7.84
C GLY A 55 -8.38 -4.83 6.58
N LYS A 56 -8.98 -4.82 5.39
CA LYS A 56 -8.29 -4.92 4.09
C LYS A 56 -7.15 -3.91 3.92
N THR A 57 -7.49 -2.63 3.94
CA THR A 57 -6.53 -1.53 3.79
C THR A 57 -5.45 -1.59 4.86
N HIS A 58 -5.82 -1.87 6.11
CA HIS A 58 -4.85 -2.00 7.20
C HIS A 58 -3.82 -3.10 6.92
N ASN A 59 -4.28 -4.29 6.49
CA ASN A 59 -3.38 -5.40 6.20
C ASN A 59 -2.54 -5.19 4.95
N LEU A 60 -3.06 -4.50 3.92
CA LEU A 60 -2.28 -4.08 2.76
C LEU A 60 -1.10 -3.18 3.18
N LEU A 61 -1.36 -2.16 4.01
CA LEU A 61 -0.34 -1.25 4.50
C LEU A 61 0.64 -1.95 5.45
N LEU A 62 0.13 -2.80 6.36
CA LEU A 62 0.97 -3.60 7.25
C LEU A 62 1.94 -4.47 6.45
N ARG A 63 1.46 -5.11 5.38
CA ARG A 63 2.29 -5.91 4.49
C ARG A 63 3.38 -5.07 3.82
N ALA A 64 3.03 -3.89 3.30
CA ALA A 64 4.00 -2.97 2.70
C ALA A 64 5.09 -2.53 3.69
N ILE A 65 4.72 -2.33 4.95
CA ILE A 65 5.66 -2.03 6.04
C ILE A 65 6.58 -3.24 6.31
N LEU A 66 6.00 -4.43 6.43
CA LEU A 66 6.70 -5.66 6.83
C LEU A 66 7.64 -6.24 5.75
N GLN A 67 7.27 -6.16 4.47
CA GLN A 67 8.11 -6.65 3.38
C GLN A 67 9.28 -5.68 3.14
N ASN A 68 10.48 -6.02 3.63
CA ASN A 68 11.60 -5.07 3.74
C ASN A 68 12.46 -4.88 2.47
N ASP A 69 12.21 -5.64 1.42
CA ASP A 69 13.23 -5.81 0.38
C ASP A 69 13.02 -4.92 -0.86
N LEU A 70 11.87 -4.23 -0.96
CA LEU A 70 11.50 -3.48 -2.16
C LEU A 70 10.90 -2.10 -1.82
N ASN A 71 11.15 -1.13 -2.70
CA ASN A 71 10.35 0.10 -2.75
C ASN A 71 8.87 -0.26 -2.93
N ALA A 72 7.96 0.62 -2.53
CA ALA A 72 6.53 0.37 -2.59
C ALA A 72 5.82 1.48 -3.36
N ILE A 73 4.92 1.09 -4.27
CA ILE A 73 3.93 2.00 -4.85
C ILE A 73 2.57 1.56 -4.35
N ILE A 74 1.86 2.43 -3.66
CA ILE A 74 0.54 2.18 -3.09
C ILE A 74 -0.46 3.07 -3.81
N ILE A 75 -1.41 2.43 -4.48
CA ILE A 75 -2.39 3.05 -5.36
C ILE A 75 -3.75 3.01 -4.67
N SER A 76 -4.37 4.17 -4.54
CA SER A 76 -5.69 4.34 -3.93
C SER A 76 -6.35 5.62 -4.42
N ASN A 77 -7.68 5.65 -4.49
CA ASN A 77 -8.42 6.89 -4.77
C ASN A 77 -8.26 7.95 -3.66
N ILE A 78 -7.80 7.57 -2.47
CA ILE A 78 -7.63 8.44 -1.30
C ILE A 78 -6.20 8.39 -0.73
N PRO A 79 -5.16 8.72 -1.53
CA PRO A 79 -3.77 8.47 -1.15
C PRO A 79 -3.33 9.19 0.12
N ARG A 80 -3.88 10.38 0.41
CA ARG A 80 -3.56 11.13 1.64
C ARG A 80 -4.11 10.46 2.90
N TYR A 81 -5.33 9.92 2.85
CA TYR A 81 -5.89 9.18 3.98
C TYR A 81 -5.08 7.90 4.24
N LEU A 82 -4.70 7.21 3.15
CA LEU A 82 -3.86 6.03 3.23
C LEU A 82 -2.49 6.31 3.84
N LEU A 83 -1.88 7.44 3.48
CA LEU A 83 -0.64 7.91 4.08
C LEU A 83 -0.80 8.14 5.59
N LEU A 84 -1.86 8.83 6.02
CA LEU A 84 -2.09 9.07 7.45
C LEU A 84 -2.28 7.77 8.22
N HIS A 85 -3.01 6.81 7.66
CA HIS A 85 -3.15 5.47 8.25
C HIS A 85 -1.80 4.74 8.27
N PHE A 86 -1.03 4.79 7.19
CA PHE A 86 0.31 4.19 7.15
C PHE A 86 1.20 4.77 8.25
N LEU A 87 1.23 6.09 8.41
CA LEU A 87 2.00 6.77 9.45
C LEU A 87 1.52 6.42 10.86
N SER A 88 0.22 6.25 11.09
CA SER A 88 -0.31 5.89 12.41
C SER A 88 0.02 4.45 12.83
N MET A 89 0.39 3.58 11.88
CA MET A 89 0.85 2.21 12.12
C MET A 89 2.32 2.13 12.51
N LEU A 90 3.08 3.20 12.28
CA LEU A 90 4.49 3.30 12.64
C LEU A 90 4.64 3.65 14.12
N ASP A 91 5.64 3.06 14.75
CA ASP A 91 6.16 3.50 16.04
C ASP A 91 6.72 4.93 15.94
N SER A 92 6.51 5.74 16.98
CA SER A 92 7.00 7.13 17.05
C SER A 92 8.52 7.26 16.98
N SER A 93 9.27 6.19 17.27
CA SER A 93 10.74 6.15 17.17
C SER A 93 11.26 6.03 15.73
N ILE A 94 10.37 5.77 14.76
CA ILE A 94 10.76 5.55 13.36
C ILE A 94 11.08 6.88 12.69
N GLN A 95 12.31 7.01 12.19
CA GLN A 95 12.77 8.19 11.49
C GLN A 95 12.31 8.21 10.02
N ILE A 96 11.56 9.25 9.65
CA ILE A 96 11.21 9.55 8.25
C ILE A 96 12.29 10.44 7.66
N ASN A 97 13.00 9.94 6.65
CA ASN A 97 14.17 10.63 6.09
C ASN A 97 13.79 11.74 5.11
N TYR A 98 12.59 11.64 4.51
CA TYR A 98 12.15 12.52 3.44
C TYR A 98 10.65 12.40 3.22
N VAL A 99 9.99 13.52 2.90
CA VAL A 99 8.63 13.57 2.37
C VAL A 99 8.58 14.53 1.18
N LYS A 100 7.97 14.10 0.07
CA LYS A 100 7.58 14.93 -1.07
C LYS A 100 6.08 14.83 -1.27
N GLU A 101 5.39 15.96 -1.18
CA GLU A 101 3.97 16.02 -1.50
C GLU A 101 3.75 16.81 -2.79
N GLN A 102 2.83 16.30 -3.62
CA GLN A 102 2.16 17.05 -4.67
C GLN A 102 0.66 16.76 -4.57
N GLU A 103 -0.15 17.52 -5.32
CA GLU A 103 -1.61 17.55 -5.19
C GLU A 103 -2.29 16.16 -5.12
N HIS A 104 -1.70 15.14 -5.75
CA HIS A 104 -2.30 13.79 -5.87
C HIS A 104 -1.31 12.64 -5.71
N TRP A 105 -0.12 12.91 -5.20
CA TRP A 105 0.79 11.87 -4.80
C TRP A 105 1.70 12.35 -3.68
N VAL A 106 2.09 11.41 -2.82
CA VAL A 106 3.07 11.64 -1.77
C VAL A 106 4.14 10.57 -1.89
N ALA A 107 5.39 10.93 -1.73
CA ALA A 107 6.46 9.96 -1.55
C ALA A 107 7.17 10.21 -0.22
N LEU A 108 7.51 9.15 0.50
CA LEU A 108 8.34 9.23 1.69
C LEU A 108 9.44 8.18 1.65
N ARG A 109 10.58 8.50 2.26
CA ARG A 109 11.68 7.55 2.42
C ARG A 109 11.73 7.05 3.86
N LEU A 110 11.62 5.74 4.02
CA LEU A 110 11.57 5.05 5.30
C LEU A 110 12.27 3.68 5.17
N PHE A 111 13.07 3.29 6.16
CA PHE A 111 13.81 2.02 6.16
C PHE A 111 14.71 1.81 4.93
N GLY A 112 15.29 2.89 4.40
CA GLY A 112 16.09 2.85 3.17
C GLY A 112 15.26 2.73 1.88
N ARG A 113 13.94 2.53 1.98
CA ARG A 113 13.00 2.36 0.88
C ARG A 113 12.20 3.63 0.61
N VAL A 114 11.67 3.74 -0.61
CA VAL A 114 10.73 4.78 -1.00
C VAL A 114 9.33 4.20 -1.08
N PHE A 115 8.39 4.84 -0.40
CA PHE A 115 6.97 4.56 -0.46
C PHE A 115 6.29 5.67 -1.23
N HIS A 116 5.66 5.34 -2.35
CA HIS A 116 4.84 6.25 -3.14
C HIS A 116 3.37 5.97 -2.88
N PHE A 117 2.60 6.97 -2.50
CA PHE A 117 1.14 6.93 -2.40
C PHE A 117 0.58 7.73 -3.56
N ILE A 118 -0.08 7.08 -4.52
CA ILE A 118 -0.43 7.71 -5.81
C ILE A 118 -1.90 7.50 -6.12
N HIS A 119 -2.58 8.59 -6.49
CA HIS A 119 -3.93 8.48 -7.05
C HIS A 119 -3.89 7.79 -8.43
N PRO A 120 -4.78 6.81 -8.74
CA PRO A 120 -4.83 6.07 -10.01
C PRO A 120 -4.66 6.95 -11.26
N ARG A 121 -5.43 8.03 -11.35
CA ARG A 121 -5.40 9.03 -12.43
C ARG A 121 -4.05 9.74 -12.66
N ARG A 122 -3.08 9.60 -11.76
CA ARG A 122 -1.75 10.23 -11.91
C ARG A 122 -0.70 9.27 -12.45
N ILE A 123 -1.01 7.98 -12.55
CA ILE A 123 -0.13 7.03 -13.24
C ILE A 123 -0.22 7.30 -14.74
N ARG A 124 0.91 7.67 -15.34
CA ARG A 124 1.03 8.07 -16.74
C ARG A 124 2.22 7.39 -17.38
N ARG A 125 2.16 7.20 -18.70
CA ARG A 125 3.30 6.73 -19.50
C ARG A 125 4.49 7.66 -19.30
N GLY A 126 5.69 7.08 -19.22
CA GLY A 126 6.95 7.82 -19.02
C GLY A 126 7.36 7.98 -17.56
N MET A 127 6.49 7.66 -16.59
CA MET A 127 6.93 7.51 -15.20
C MET A 127 7.95 6.39 -15.09
N ARG A 128 8.99 6.61 -14.30
CA ARG A 128 10.04 5.63 -14.03
C ARG A 128 10.13 5.42 -12.53
N PHE A 129 10.21 4.15 -12.16
CA PHE A 129 10.38 3.73 -10.77
C PHE A 129 11.52 2.74 -10.69
N ASP A 130 12.18 2.71 -9.54
CA ASP A 130 13.06 1.58 -9.20
C ASP A 130 12.20 0.32 -9.01
N PRO A 131 12.80 -0.89 -9.12
CA PRO A 131 12.09 -2.13 -8.83
C PRO A 131 11.33 -2.07 -7.50
N CYS A 132 10.04 -2.38 -7.55
CA CYS A 132 9.12 -2.17 -6.44
C CYS A 132 8.04 -3.24 -6.35
N ALA A 133 7.42 -3.33 -5.19
CA ALA A 133 6.12 -3.98 -5.02
C ALA A 133 5.02 -2.93 -5.26
N VAL A 134 3.96 -3.31 -5.96
CA VAL A 134 2.81 -2.43 -6.24
C VAL A 134 1.59 -2.93 -5.49
N TYR A 135 1.04 -2.07 -4.65
CA TYR A 135 -0.09 -2.31 -3.78
C TYR A 135 -1.31 -1.56 -4.31
N TYR A 136 -2.43 -2.24 -4.45
CA TYR A 136 -3.69 -1.69 -4.96
C TYR A 136 -4.75 -1.80 -3.87
N ASP A 137 -5.22 -0.64 -3.41
CA ASP A 137 -6.27 -0.50 -2.39
C ASP A 137 -7.59 -0.17 -3.07
N GLU A 138 -8.58 -1.05 -2.92
CA GLU A 138 -9.91 -0.93 -3.54
C GLU A 138 -9.88 -0.73 -5.07
N PRO A 139 -9.18 -1.58 -5.83
CA PRO A 139 -9.07 -1.50 -7.29
C PRO A 139 -10.42 -1.53 -8.02
N GLU A 140 -11.46 -2.09 -7.41
CA GLU A 140 -12.82 -2.04 -7.96
C GLU A 140 -13.36 -0.61 -8.15
N LEU A 141 -12.81 0.38 -7.45
CA LEU A 141 -13.23 1.79 -7.52
C LEU A 141 -12.58 2.56 -8.68
N TYR A 142 -11.58 1.98 -9.34
CA TYR A 142 -10.87 2.58 -10.49
C TYR A 142 -10.60 1.53 -11.57
N ASP A 143 -11.55 0.59 -11.73
CA ASP A 143 -11.46 -0.54 -12.64
C ASP A 143 -11.18 -0.12 -14.09
N ASN A 144 -11.77 0.99 -14.53
CA ASN A 144 -11.60 1.56 -15.88
C ASN A 144 -10.15 1.98 -16.16
N GLU A 145 -9.43 2.45 -15.14
CA GLU A 145 -8.03 2.85 -15.23
C GLU A 145 -7.06 1.70 -14.93
N LEU A 146 -7.52 0.64 -14.25
CA LEU A 146 -6.69 -0.39 -13.64
C LEU A 146 -5.80 -1.13 -14.64
N SER A 147 -6.34 -1.49 -15.81
CA SER A 147 -5.57 -2.19 -16.86
C SER A 147 -4.40 -1.34 -17.37
N ASN A 148 -4.64 -0.05 -17.60
CA ASN A 148 -3.61 0.90 -18.03
C ASN A 148 -2.55 1.13 -16.94
N ILE A 149 -2.98 1.21 -15.68
CA ILE A 149 -2.07 1.38 -14.54
C ILE A 149 -1.12 0.18 -14.43
N ARG A 150 -1.67 -1.05 -14.44
CA ARG A 150 -0.86 -2.27 -14.40
C ARG A 150 0.10 -2.35 -15.58
N TYR A 151 -0.36 -2.04 -16.78
CA TYR A 151 0.51 -1.99 -17.97
C TYR A 151 1.68 -1.01 -17.81
N ILE A 152 1.43 0.19 -17.27
CA ILE A 152 2.47 1.21 -17.07
C ILE A 152 3.49 0.78 -16.01
N LEU A 153 3.04 0.10 -14.95
CA LEU A 153 3.89 -0.28 -13.82
C LEU A 153 4.58 -1.64 -13.99
N ALA A 154 4.11 -2.49 -14.90
CA ALA A 154 4.64 -3.83 -15.15
C ALA A 154 6.17 -3.89 -15.31
N PRO A 155 6.86 -2.95 -16.00
CA PRO A 155 8.31 -3.01 -16.14
C PRO A 155 9.10 -2.86 -14.83
N PHE A 156 8.49 -2.26 -13.81
CA PHE A 156 9.12 -1.98 -12.52
C PHE A 156 8.62 -2.89 -11.40
N CYS A 157 7.51 -3.59 -11.66
CA CYS A 157 6.80 -4.37 -10.66
C CYS A 157 7.45 -5.74 -10.46
N ARG A 158 7.88 -6.03 -9.24
CA ARG A 158 8.35 -7.35 -8.81
C ARG A 158 7.25 -8.18 -8.16
N GLN A 159 6.27 -7.51 -7.56
CA GLN A 159 5.12 -8.15 -6.93
C GLN A 159 3.91 -7.22 -7.02
N GLU A 160 2.77 -7.73 -7.48
CA GLU A 160 1.49 -7.04 -7.46
C GLU A 160 0.62 -7.57 -6.32
N ILE A 161 0.16 -6.69 -5.44
CA ILE A 161 -0.67 -7.04 -4.30
C ILE A 161 -1.93 -6.19 -4.33
N ALA A 162 -3.11 -6.80 -4.31
CA ALA A 162 -4.37 -6.08 -4.22
C ALA A 162 -5.21 -6.53 -3.03
N VAL A 163 -5.91 -5.56 -2.44
CA VAL A 163 -7.03 -5.82 -1.54
C VAL A 163 -8.26 -5.09 -2.05
N GLY A 164 -9.39 -5.76 -2.13
CA GLY A 164 -10.61 -5.16 -2.66
C GLY A 164 -11.87 -5.96 -2.34
N SER A 165 -12.93 -5.64 -3.05
CA SER A 165 -14.24 -6.26 -2.91
C SER A 165 -14.84 -6.50 -4.30
N ILE A 166 -15.45 -7.66 -4.51
CA ILE A 166 -16.22 -7.93 -5.73
C ILE A 166 -17.66 -7.44 -5.48
N CYS A 167 -17.91 -6.17 -5.77
CA CYS A 167 -19.19 -5.51 -5.50
C CYS A 167 -20.23 -5.71 -6.61
N LYS A 168 -19.80 -6.16 -7.79
CA LYS A 168 -20.58 -6.13 -9.03
C LYS A 168 -20.77 -7.55 -9.58
N PRO A 169 -21.99 -7.91 -10.03
CA PRO A 169 -22.23 -9.19 -10.68
C PRO A 169 -21.49 -9.28 -12.03
N GLU A 170 -21.41 -8.16 -12.77
CA GLU A 170 -20.70 -8.11 -14.05
C GLU A 170 -19.20 -8.44 -13.94
N SER A 171 -18.62 -8.88 -15.07
CA SER A 171 -17.19 -9.18 -15.16
C SER A 171 -16.40 -7.87 -15.27
N THR A 172 -15.81 -7.43 -14.16
CA THR A 172 -14.88 -6.29 -14.10
C THR A 172 -13.44 -6.73 -14.36
N TYR A 173 -12.55 -5.79 -14.68
CA TYR A 173 -11.14 -6.11 -14.89
C TYR A 173 -10.49 -6.63 -13.59
N PHE A 174 -10.80 -6.03 -12.44
CA PHE A 174 -10.35 -6.50 -11.14
C PHE A 174 -10.85 -7.92 -10.83
N LYS A 175 -12.10 -8.26 -11.19
CA LYS A 175 -12.63 -9.61 -11.01
C LYS A 175 -11.86 -10.64 -11.84
N LYS A 176 -11.56 -10.33 -13.11
CA LYS A 176 -10.70 -11.19 -13.95
C LYS A 176 -9.30 -11.33 -13.38
N TRP A 177 -8.70 -10.23 -12.94
CA TRP A 177 -7.39 -10.27 -12.30
C TRP A 177 -7.41 -11.13 -11.03
N TYR A 178 -8.44 -11.01 -10.19
CA TYR A 178 -8.61 -11.91 -9.04
C TYR A 178 -8.65 -13.37 -9.48
N GLU A 179 -9.39 -13.72 -10.54
CA GLU A 179 -9.50 -15.11 -11.02
C GLU A 179 -8.16 -15.67 -11.54
N GLU A 180 -7.36 -14.82 -12.19
CA GLU A 180 -6.05 -15.11 -12.80
C GLU A 180 -4.87 -15.00 -11.83
N ALA A 181 -5.07 -14.41 -10.64
CA ALA A 181 -4.00 -14.20 -9.67
C ALA A 181 -3.37 -15.53 -9.23
N GLU A 182 -2.05 -15.54 -9.11
CA GLU A 182 -1.27 -16.68 -8.63
C GLU A 182 -1.70 -17.06 -7.22
N LYS A 183 -1.92 -16.06 -6.35
CA LYS A 183 -2.49 -16.24 -5.02
C LYS A 183 -3.81 -15.51 -4.86
N LYS A 184 -4.86 -16.28 -4.55
CA LYS A 184 -6.24 -15.81 -4.35
C LYS A 184 -6.65 -16.03 -2.91
N ILE A 185 -7.02 -14.97 -2.21
CA ILE A 185 -7.35 -15.02 -0.79
C ILE A 185 -8.73 -14.42 -0.57
N ARG A 186 -9.53 -15.06 0.29
CA ARG A 186 -10.87 -14.63 0.65
C ARG A 186 -10.97 -14.49 2.16
N ILE A 187 -11.34 -13.31 2.62
CA ILE A 187 -11.47 -13.02 4.05
C ILE A 187 -12.90 -12.55 4.33
N TYR A 188 -13.62 -13.39 5.06
CA TYR A 188 -14.95 -13.13 5.58
C TYR A 188 -14.92 -13.46 7.06
N TYR A 189 -15.41 -12.57 7.90
CA TYR A 189 -15.74 -12.97 9.27
C TYR A 189 -16.98 -13.85 9.21
N GLU A 190 -16.92 -15.01 9.85
CA GLU A 190 -18.14 -15.71 10.27
C GLU A 190 -18.81 -14.79 11.31
N ILE A 191 -20.00 -14.31 10.98
CA ILE A 191 -20.86 -13.56 11.92
C ILE A 191 -21.73 -14.57 12.65
#